data_AF-A0A925L8U0-F1
#
_entry.id   AF-A0A925L8U0-F1
#
_cell.length_a   1.000
_cell.length_b   1.000
_cell.length_c   1.000
_cell.angle_alpha   90.00
_cell.angle_beta   90.00
_cell.angle_gamma   90.00
#
_symmetry.space_group_name_H-M   'P 1'
#
loop_
_entity.id
_entity.type
_entity.pdbx_description
1 polymer ?
#
loop_
_entity_poly.entity_id
_entity_poly.type
_entity_poly.pdbx_seq_one_letter_code
_entity_poly.pdbx_strand_id
1 'polypeptide(L)'
;MTPTVEYTEMKAFLRFFSERFLDQRVAAAQDRPLAMLEQQERESPGRAASGLRMAVNNCMEISSSWPLSQIVALDAEMHAKGLLSLSCVRSRVWGRYAAMMKRGHVRTGDEFAVAQAVLADPSLKQSLPESQRQSLQAMVTAYGPAGRPARAAHIKP
;
A
#
# COMPACT_ATOMS: atom_id res chain seq x y z
N MET A 1 5.11 -2.02 -22.99
CA MET A 1 4.73 -3.01 -21.96
C MET A 1 3.26 -2.79 -21.68
N THR A 2 2.39 -3.77 -21.93
CA THR A 2 0.95 -3.62 -21.68
C THR A 2 0.73 -3.58 -20.17
N PRO A 3 0.04 -2.56 -19.61
CA PRO A 3 -0.25 -2.52 -18.18
C PRO A 3 -1.12 -3.73 -17.79
N THR A 4 -0.85 -4.30 -16.62
CA THR A 4 -1.65 -5.40 -16.09
C THR A 4 -3.06 -4.91 -15.74
N VAL A 5 -4.02 -5.84 -15.63
CA VAL A 5 -5.38 -5.52 -15.14
C VAL A 5 -5.29 -4.86 -13.77
N GLU A 6 -4.49 -5.42 -12.86
CA GLU A 6 -4.27 -4.86 -11.52
C GLU A 6 -3.73 -3.42 -11.57
N TYR A 7 -2.75 -3.13 -12.44
CA TYR A 7 -2.21 -1.79 -12.60
C TYR A 7 -3.30 -0.80 -13.06
N THR A 8 -4.11 -1.22 -14.03
CA THR A 8 -5.19 -0.42 -14.60
C THR A 8 -6.26 -0.12 -13.54
N GLU A 9 -6.67 -1.13 -12.77
CA GLU A 9 -7.63 -0.98 -11.67
C GLU A 9 -7.11 -0.04 -10.57
N MET A 10 -5.84 -0.20 -10.15
CA MET A 10 -5.22 0.66 -9.15
C MET A 10 -5.09 2.11 -9.62
N LYS A 11 -4.77 2.32 -10.90
CA LYS A 11 -4.68 3.67 -11.49
C LYS A 11 -6.06 4.34 -11.56
N ALA A 12 -7.10 3.59 -11.93
CA ALA A 12 -8.47 4.08 -11.94
C ALA A 12 -8.96 4.46 -10.53
N PHE A 13 -8.62 3.64 -9.52
CA PHE A 13 -8.84 3.99 -8.11
C PHE A 13 -8.11 5.28 -7.72
N LEU A 14 -6.81 5.40 -8.02
CA LEU A 14 -6.01 6.58 -7.69
C LEU A 14 -6.62 7.85 -8.29
N ARG A 15 -6.99 7.80 -9.58
CA ARG A 15 -7.64 8.90 -10.28
C ARG A 15 -8.88 9.39 -9.53
N PHE A 16 -9.80 8.47 -9.24
CA PHE A 16 -11.05 8.83 -8.59
C PHE A 16 -10.80 9.40 -7.19
N PHE A 17 -9.91 8.77 -6.42
CA PHE A 17 -9.59 9.22 -5.06
C PHE A 17 -8.90 10.59 -5.06
N SER A 18 -7.95 10.82 -5.98
CA SER A 18 -7.21 12.08 -6.06
C SER A 18 -8.11 13.24 -6.49
N GLU A 19 -8.93 13.05 -7.53
CA GLU A 19 -9.90 14.05 -7.99
C GLU A 19 -10.85 14.46 -6.85
N ARG A 20 -11.27 13.49 -6.04
CA ARG A 20 -12.23 13.73 -4.96
C ARG A 20 -11.60 14.41 -3.75
N PHE A 21 -10.40 14.04 -3.33
CA PHE A 21 -9.86 14.41 -2.01
C PHE A 21 -8.54 15.17 -2.03
N LEU A 22 -7.76 15.09 -3.11
CA LEU A 22 -6.36 15.56 -3.14
C LEU A 22 -6.14 16.73 -4.10
N ASP A 23 -6.75 16.68 -5.29
CA ASP A 23 -6.46 17.61 -6.38
C ASP A 23 -6.76 19.07 -6.02
N GLN A 24 -7.78 19.29 -5.19
CA GLN A 24 -8.15 20.61 -4.67
C GLN A 24 -7.09 21.23 -3.74
N ARG A 25 -6.12 20.44 -3.26
CA ARG A 25 -4.98 20.90 -2.45
C ARG A 25 -3.74 21.20 -3.29
N VAL A 26 -3.78 20.91 -4.59
CA VAL A 26 -2.65 21.05 -5.49
C VAL A 26 -2.94 22.14 -6.52
N ALA A 27 -2.17 23.23 -6.46
CA ALA A 27 -2.39 24.40 -7.31
C ALA A 27 -2.12 24.14 -8.79
N ALA A 28 -1.00 23.48 -9.11
CA ALA A 28 -0.64 23.17 -10.49
C ALA A 28 -1.15 21.79 -10.91
N ALA A 29 -1.83 21.70 -12.05
CA ALA A 29 -2.42 20.45 -12.52
C ALA A 29 -1.39 19.34 -12.78
N GLN A 30 -0.17 19.69 -13.16
CA GLN A 30 0.95 18.77 -13.39
C GLN A 30 1.47 18.09 -12.10
N ASP A 31 1.27 18.74 -10.95
CA ASP A 31 1.70 18.22 -9.64
C ASP A 31 0.60 17.36 -9.00
N ARG A 32 -0.53 17.15 -9.70
CA ARG A 32 -1.61 16.27 -9.20
C ARG A 32 -1.16 14.81 -9.25
N PRO A 33 -1.60 13.96 -8.31
CA PRO A 33 -1.10 12.58 -8.20
C PRO A 33 -1.19 11.76 -9.49
N LEU A 34 -2.29 11.87 -10.24
CA LEU A 34 -2.44 11.16 -11.50
C LEU A 34 -1.51 11.70 -12.59
N ALA A 35 -1.38 13.02 -12.71
CA ALA A 35 -0.53 13.66 -13.72
C ALA A 35 0.95 13.33 -13.49
N MET A 36 1.40 13.34 -12.23
CA MET A 36 2.75 12.90 -11.84
C MET A 36 2.99 11.43 -12.20
N LEU A 37 2.02 10.55 -11.95
CA LEU A 37 2.12 9.14 -12.33
C LEU A 37 2.22 8.96 -13.85
N GLU A 38 1.39 9.66 -14.62
CA GLU A 38 1.41 9.61 -16.09
C GLU A 38 2.68 10.18 -16.69
N GLN A 39 3.30 11.17 -16.04
CA GLN A 39 4.63 11.63 -16.40
C GLN A 39 5.68 10.54 -16.12
N GLN A 40 5.63 9.92 -14.94
CA GLN A 40 6.54 8.84 -14.58
C GLN A 40 6.39 7.60 -15.48
N GLU A 41 5.18 7.29 -15.97
CA GLU A 41 4.94 6.25 -16.97
C GLU A 41 5.67 6.55 -18.29
N ARG A 42 5.69 7.81 -18.72
CA ARG A 42 6.37 8.26 -19.95
C ARG A 42 7.89 8.21 -19.81
N GLU A 43 8.41 8.63 -18.66
CA GLU A 43 9.85 8.73 -18.43
C GLU A 43 10.48 7.38 -18.01
N SER A 44 9.78 6.59 -17.20
CA SER A 44 10.30 5.34 -16.64
C SER A 44 9.16 4.34 -16.34
N PRO A 45 8.70 3.59 -17.35
CA PRO A 45 7.63 2.60 -17.20
C PRO A 45 7.91 1.58 -16.07
N GLY A 46 9.17 1.19 -15.89
CA GLY A 46 9.58 0.25 -14.83
C GLY A 46 9.43 0.82 -13.41
N ARG A 47 9.51 2.15 -13.23
CA ARG A 47 9.32 2.81 -11.93
C ARG A 47 7.88 3.21 -11.68
N ALA A 48 7.07 3.40 -12.71
CA ALA A 48 5.66 3.78 -12.60
C ALA A 48 4.83 2.84 -11.71
N ALA A 49 5.09 1.54 -11.73
CA ALA A 49 4.45 0.57 -10.84
C ALA A 49 4.71 0.85 -9.35
N SER A 50 5.94 1.25 -9.01
CA SER A 50 6.29 1.64 -7.63
C SER A 50 5.60 2.94 -7.23
N GLY A 51 5.60 3.94 -8.12
CA GLY A 51 4.94 5.22 -7.89
C GLY A 51 3.43 5.08 -7.65
N LEU A 52 2.74 4.27 -8.48
CA LEU A 52 1.33 3.98 -8.29
C LEU A 52 1.07 3.33 -6.92
N ARG A 53 1.91 2.38 -6.52
CA ARG A 53 1.78 1.72 -5.22
C ARG A 53 1.93 2.70 -4.05
N MET A 54 2.93 3.59 -4.11
CA MET A 54 3.10 4.63 -3.09
C MET A 54 1.90 5.55 -3.02
N ALA A 55 1.38 6.00 -4.17
CA ALA A 55 0.21 6.87 -4.22
C ALA A 55 -1.04 6.18 -3.65
N VAL A 56 -1.26 4.89 -3.94
CA VAL A 56 -2.34 4.09 -3.36
C VAL A 56 -2.18 3.94 -1.84
N ASN A 57 -0.96 3.71 -1.34
CA ASN A 57 -0.70 3.65 0.10
C ASN A 57 -1.02 4.98 0.80
N ASN A 58 -0.64 6.12 0.20
CA ASN A 58 -1.00 7.44 0.74
C ASN A 58 -2.53 7.62 0.82
N CYS A 59 -3.29 7.09 -0.14
CA CYS A 59 -4.76 7.09 -0.06
C CYS A 59 -5.26 6.28 1.15
N MET A 60 -4.60 5.16 1.49
CA MET A 60 -4.94 4.36 2.67
C MET A 60 -4.64 5.12 3.97
N GLU A 61 -3.50 5.80 4.04
CA GLU A 61 -3.13 6.63 5.20
C GLU A 61 -4.12 7.77 5.43
N ILE A 62 -4.44 8.52 4.37
CA ILE A 62 -5.39 9.64 4.41
C ILE A 62 -6.79 9.18 4.85
N SER A 63 -7.18 7.98 4.45
CA SER A 63 -8.49 7.45 4.79
C SER A 63 -8.53 6.67 6.11
N SER A 64 -7.38 6.39 6.73
CA SER A 64 -7.24 5.43 7.84
C SER A 64 -8.19 5.69 9.02
N SER A 65 -8.45 6.97 9.33
CA SER A 65 -9.29 7.42 10.44
C SER A 65 -10.73 7.74 10.04
N TRP A 66 -11.13 7.47 8.78
CA TRP A 66 -12.48 7.82 8.32
C TRP A 66 -13.56 6.97 9.02
N PRO A 67 -14.72 7.58 9.34
CA PRO A 67 -15.84 6.84 9.90
C PRO A 67 -16.41 5.83 8.89
N LEU A 68 -16.97 4.73 9.42
CA LEU A 68 -17.53 3.65 8.60
C LEU A 68 -18.61 4.14 7.61
N SER A 69 -19.45 5.09 8.03
CA SER A 69 -20.49 5.67 7.17
C SER A 69 -19.92 6.35 5.92
N GLN A 70 -18.78 7.04 6.05
CA GLN A 70 -18.08 7.67 4.93
C GLN A 70 -17.46 6.62 4.00
N ILE A 71 -16.88 5.55 4.57
CA ILE A 71 -16.31 4.43 3.80
C ILE A 71 -17.39 3.74 2.97
N VAL A 72 -18.53 3.40 3.59
CA VAL A 72 -19.65 2.75 2.91
C VAL A 72 -20.23 3.61 1.79
N ALA A 73 -20.38 4.91 2.02
CA ALA A 73 -20.88 5.84 1.00
C ALA A 73 -19.91 5.92 -0.20
N LEU A 74 -18.60 6.02 0.07
CA LEU A 74 -17.59 6.07 -0.99
C LEU A 74 -17.51 4.74 -1.77
N ASP A 75 -17.59 3.60 -1.07
CA ASP A 75 -17.56 2.28 -1.68
C ASP A 75 -18.76 2.09 -2.62
N ALA A 76 -19.96 2.53 -2.23
CA ALA A 76 -21.14 2.50 -3.09
C ALA A 76 -20.97 3.37 -4.35
N GLU A 77 -20.37 4.56 -4.20
CA GLU A 77 -20.10 5.46 -5.33
C GLU A 77 -19.07 4.86 -6.30
N MET A 78 -17.98 4.31 -5.79
CA MET A 78 -16.96 3.62 -6.59
C MET A 78 -17.54 2.41 -7.31
N HIS A 79 -18.36 1.61 -6.62
CA HIS A 79 -19.04 0.45 -7.20
C HIS A 79 -19.99 0.85 -8.33
N ALA A 80 -20.78 1.91 -8.15
CA ALA A 80 -21.67 2.43 -9.20
C ALA A 80 -20.91 2.89 -10.46
N LYS A 81 -19.62 3.22 -10.32
CA LYS A 81 -18.72 3.60 -11.42
C LYS A 81 -17.90 2.42 -11.97
N GLY A 82 -18.12 1.20 -11.48
CA GLY A 82 -17.34 0.01 -11.87
C GLY A 82 -15.88 0.04 -11.40
N LEU A 83 -15.57 0.81 -10.35
CA LEU A 83 -14.24 0.95 -9.79
C LEU A 83 -14.06 0.02 -8.58
N LEU A 84 -12.79 -0.26 -8.24
CA LEU A 84 -12.50 -0.90 -6.96
C LEU A 84 -12.85 0.04 -5.81
N SER A 85 -13.56 -0.50 -4.83
CA SER A 85 -13.92 0.22 -3.62
C SER A 85 -12.71 0.45 -2.70
N LEU A 86 -12.79 1.44 -1.81
CA LEU A 86 -11.75 1.71 -0.83
C LEU A 86 -11.54 0.48 0.07
N SER A 87 -12.61 -0.21 0.46
CA SER A 87 -12.51 -1.45 1.24
C SER A 87 -11.84 -2.59 0.46
N CYS A 88 -12.07 -2.72 -0.85
CA CYS A 88 -11.40 -3.69 -1.69
C CYS A 88 -9.91 -3.38 -1.87
N VAL A 89 -9.55 -2.11 -2.07
CA VAL A 89 -8.14 -1.71 -2.14
C VAL A 89 -7.46 -1.92 -0.80
N ARG A 90 -8.10 -1.54 0.32
CA ARG A 90 -7.63 -1.85 1.67
C ARG A 90 -7.43 -3.34 1.85
N SER A 91 -8.39 -4.19 1.51
CA SER A 91 -8.24 -5.64 1.68
C SER A 91 -7.15 -6.24 0.79
N ARG A 92 -6.79 -5.63 -0.36
CA ARG A 92 -5.63 -6.05 -1.17
C ARG A 92 -4.30 -5.63 -0.54
N VAL A 93 -4.23 -4.42 0.04
CA VAL A 93 -3.03 -3.92 0.74
C VAL A 93 -2.87 -4.61 2.10
N TRP A 94 -3.93 -4.63 2.91
CA TRP A 94 -4.01 -5.31 4.21
C TRP A 94 -4.11 -6.83 4.10
N GLY A 95 -4.58 -7.40 3.00
CA GLY A 95 -4.57 -8.86 2.79
C GLY A 95 -3.16 -9.39 2.60
N ARG A 96 -2.27 -8.60 2.00
CA ARG A 96 -0.83 -8.89 1.96
C ARG A 96 -0.22 -8.75 3.35
N TYR A 97 -0.59 -7.72 4.11
CA TYR A 97 -0.21 -7.56 5.52
C TYR A 97 -0.71 -8.71 6.41
N ALA A 98 -1.99 -9.08 6.32
CA ALA A 98 -2.62 -10.14 7.09
C ALA A 98 -2.07 -11.52 6.71
N ALA A 99 -1.81 -11.76 5.42
CA ALA A 99 -1.16 -12.98 4.98
C ALA A 99 0.31 -13.04 5.45
N MET A 100 1.04 -11.92 5.47
CA MET A 100 2.38 -11.82 6.05
C MET A 100 2.36 -12.10 7.56
N MET A 101 1.47 -11.43 8.30
CA MET A 101 1.30 -11.63 9.75
C MET A 101 0.89 -13.07 10.10
N LYS A 102 -0.03 -13.67 9.32
CA LYS A 102 -0.43 -15.08 9.48
C LYS A 102 0.71 -16.04 9.19
N ARG A 103 1.59 -15.73 8.22
CA ARG A 103 2.76 -16.55 7.89
C ARG A 103 3.94 -16.35 8.83
N GLY A 104 3.99 -15.24 9.56
CA GLY A 104 5.09 -14.91 10.47
C GLY A 104 6.44 -14.67 9.80
N HIS A 105 6.48 -14.41 8.48
CA HIS A 105 7.71 -13.99 7.78
C HIS A 105 7.43 -13.15 6.53
N VAL A 106 8.39 -12.29 6.19
CA VAL A 106 8.43 -11.47 4.96
C VAL A 106 9.03 -12.30 3.82
N ARG A 107 8.38 -12.32 2.66
CA ARG A 107 8.79 -13.11 1.48
C ARG A 107 9.42 -12.26 0.38
N THR A 108 9.06 -10.98 0.32
CA THR A 108 9.41 -10.10 -0.79
C THR A 108 9.88 -8.73 -0.29
N GLY A 109 10.66 -8.02 -1.11
CA GLY A 109 11.06 -6.65 -0.80
C GLY A 109 9.87 -5.69 -0.63
N ASP A 110 8.77 -5.95 -1.32
CA ASP A 110 7.53 -5.19 -1.17
C ASP A 110 6.91 -5.37 0.23
N GLU A 111 6.86 -6.61 0.74
CA GLU A 111 6.39 -6.89 2.10
C GLU A 111 7.32 -6.31 3.16
N PHE A 112 8.63 -6.32 2.90
CA PHE A 112 9.63 -5.69 3.76
C PHE A 112 9.44 -4.17 3.85
N ALA A 113 9.24 -3.50 2.71
CA ALA A 113 9.01 -2.06 2.67
C ALA A 113 7.71 -1.67 3.40
N VAL A 114 6.65 -2.47 3.25
CA VAL A 114 5.38 -2.27 3.99
C VAL A 114 5.58 -2.44 5.49
N ALA A 115 6.25 -3.51 5.93
CA ALA A 115 6.49 -3.75 7.35
C ALA A 115 7.38 -2.66 7.98
N GLN A 116 8.39 -2.16 7.25
CA GLN A 116 9.21 -1.02 7.69
C GLN A 116 8.43 0.28 7.79
N ALA A 117 7.61 0.62 6.78
CA ALA A 117 6.79 1.83 6.80
C ALA A 117 5.85 1.85 8.02
N VAL A 118 5.21 0.72 8.34
CA VAL A 118 4.35 0.58 9.52
C VAL A 118 5.12 0.72 10.84
N LEU A 119 6.37 0.25 10.92
CA LEU A 119 7.20 0.39 12.13
C LEU A 119 7.83 1.78 12.28
N ALA A 120 8.03 2.50 11.17
CA ALA A 120 8.60 3.84 11.13
C ALA A 120 7.56 4.92 11.44
N ASP A 121 6.28 4.68 11.16
CA ASP A 121 5.19 5.59 11.50
C ASP A 121 4.78 5.43 12.98
N PRO A 122 4.94 6.46 13.83
CA PRO A 122 4.60 6.39 15.25
C PRO A 122 3.11 6.17 15.53
N SER A 123 2.23 6.71 14.68
CA SER A 123 0.77 6.64 14.84
C SER A 123 0.26 5.24 14.51
N LEU A 124 0.75 4.66 13.40
CA LEU A 124 0.42 3.29 13.01
C LEU A 124 1.00 2.28 14.00
N LYS A 125 2.24 2.48 14.44
CA LYS A 125 2.87 1.65 15.47
C LYS A 125 2.04 1.65 16.76
N GLN A 126 1.61 2.81 17.26
CA GLN A 126 0.81 2.89 18.48
C GLN A 126 -0.58 2.26 18.35
N SER A 127 -1.17 2.25 17.15
CA SER A 127 -2.46 1.62 16.88
C SER A 127 -2.41 0.08 16.89
N LEU A 128 -1.21 -0.51 16.79
CA LEU A 128 -1.01 -1.96 16.78
C LEU A 128 -0.86 -2.54 18.20
N PRO A 129 -1.48 -3.69 18.49
CA PRO A 129 -1.17 -4.46 19.69
C PRO A 129 0.33 -4.74 19.83
N GLU A 130 0.85 -4.70 21.06
CA GLU A 130 2.27 -4.97 21.35
C GLU A 130 2.76 -6.28 20.72
N SER A 131 1.95 -7.34 20.80
CA SER A 131 2.27 -8.66 20.21
C SER A 131 2.40 -8.61 18.68
N GLN A 132 1.58 -7.80 18.00
CA GLN A 132 1.67 -7.61 16.56
C GLN A 132 2.87 -6.76 16.18
N ARG A 133 3.20 -5.72 16.96
CA ARG A 133 4.42 -4.94 16.75
C ARG A 133 5.69 -5.77 16.90
N GLN A 134 5.75 -6.60 17.93
CA GLN A 134 6.90 -7.48 18.16
C GLN A 134 7.04 -8.51 17.03
N SER A 135 5.92 -9.08 16.58
CA SER A 135 5.91 -9.99 15.43
C SER A 135 6.39 -9.30 14.16
N LEU A 136 5.92 -8.08 13.89
CA LEU A 136 6.31 -7.29 12.73
C LEU A 136 7.81 -6.93 12.76
N GLN A 137 8.32 -6.52 13.93
CA GLN A 137 9.74 -6.23 14.15
C GLN A 137 10.61 -7.48 13.94
N ALA A 138 10.20 -8.63 14.47
CA ALA A 138 10.92 -9.89 14.30
C ALA A 138 10.99 -10.32 12.82
N MET A 139 9.90 -10.15 12.07
CA MET A 139 9.87 -10.46 10.64
C MET A 139 10.81 -9.58 9.81
N VAL A 140 10.86 -8.28 10.10
CA VAL A 140 11.78 -7.33 9.44
C VAL A 140 13.24 -7.67 9.75
N THR A 141 13.55 -7.94 11.02
CA THR A 141 14.89 -8.33 11.46
C THR A 141 15.34 -9.65 10.82
N ALA A 142 14.45 -10.64 10.72
CA ALA A 142 14.76 -11.95 10.13
C ALA A 142 14.97 -11.92 8.61
N TYR A 143 14.36 -10.96 7.90
CA TYR A 143 14.53 -10.80 6.45
C TYR A 143 15.88 -10.17 6.08
N GLY A 144 16.39 -9.26 6.93
CA GLY A 144 17.67 -8.57 6.75
C GLY A 144 17.68 -7.54 5.60
N PRO A 145 18.66 -6.62 5.58
CA PRO A 145 18.75 -5.55 4.57
C PRO A 145 19.09 -6.03 3.15
N ALA A 146 19.39 -7.32 2.97
CA ALA A 146 19.81 -7.91 1.69
C ALA A 146 18.90 -9.07 1.22
N GLY A 147 17.58 -8.95 1.39
CA GLY A 147 16.60 -9.67 0.56
C GLY A 147 16.66 -11.21 0.50
N ARG A 148 17.39 -11.89 1.39
CA ARG A 148 17.46 -13.36 1.47
C ARG A 148 17.06 -13.81 2.87
N PRO A 149 16.14 -14.77 2.99
CA PRO A 149 15.80 -15.34 4.29
C PRO A 149 17.07 -15.93 4.91
N ALA A 150 17.34 -15.56 6.17
CA ALA A 150 18.40 -16.18 6.95
C ALA A 150 18.16 -17.70 6.98
N ARG A 151 19.08 -18.46 6.37
CA ARG A 151 19.08 -19.92 6.45
C ARG A 151 19.16 -20.30 7.93
N ALA A 152 18.11 -20.94 8.44
CA ALA A 152 18.15 -21.57 9.75
C ALA A 152 19.30 -22.59 9.78
N ALA A 153 20.35 -22.29 10.53
CA ALA A 153 21.41 -23.23 10.80
C ALA A 153 20.82 -24.39 11.61
N HIS A 154 20.61 -25.53 10.96
CA HIS A 154 20.41 -26.80 11.63
C HIS A 154 21.71 -27.14 12.37
N ILE A 155 21.74 -26.89 13.68
CA ILE A 155 22.68 -27.54 14.58
C ILE A 155 22.10 -28.93 14.83
N LYS A 156 22.76 -29.96 14.30
CA LYS A 156 22.61 -31.33 14.79
C LYS A 156 23.75 -31.60 15.79
N PRO A 157 23.49 -32.42 16.82
CA PRO A 157 24.40 -32.64 17.95
C PRO A 157 25.70 -33.31 17.55
#